data_AF-G8QQ33-F1
#
_entry.id   AF-G8QQ33-F1
#
_cell.length_a   1.000
_cell.length_b   1.000
_cell.length_c   1.000
_cell.angle_alpha   90.00
_cell.angle_beta   90.00
_cell.angle_gamma   90.00
#
_symmetry.space_group_name_H-M   'P 1'
#
loop_
_entity.id
_entity.type
_entity.pdbx_description
1 polymer ?
#
loop_
_entity_poly.entity_id
_entity_poly.type
_entity_poly.pdbx_seq_one_letter_code
_entity_poly.pdbx_strand_id
1 'polypeptide(L)'
;MHTDLPTLGAPVMIGGLAIGLFLCFYGSKARKFLMPLRSVFSGALISLTLALLAINGKAVLSALAMADPFSAMYDLLWDAKDYTHPLIYLISFSTGGLLMFFLSRKQQDSIGFLLKILTGLSMGLAIFLLLRSLVNLPVSLLFSSIILFFILYLCLRGFDYYVALENALAGALLVSYMVTRFWYLDIWLFFVWATLLTVLGMFSQVRSLKKEKEKPTNNE
;
A
#
# COMPACT_ATOMS: atom_id res chain seq x y z
N MET A 1 19.23 -18.10 -23.44
CA MET A 1 18.21 -19.17 -23.42
C MET A 1 16.85 -18.47 -23.48
N HIS A 2 16.33 -18.28 -24.69
CA HIS A 2 14.99 -17.73 -24.92
C HIS A 2 13.99 -18.83 -24.60
N THR A 3 13.31 -18.74 -23.46
CA THR A 3 12.21 -19.64 -23.15
C THR A 3 10.91 -19.05 -23.71
N ASP A 4 10.21 -19.89 -24.48
CA ASP A 4 8.89 -19.67 -25.05
C ASP A 4 7.83 -19.43 -23.97
N LEU A 5 7.74 -18.18 -23.48
CA LEU A 5 6.68 -17.66 -22.60
C LEU A 5 5.66 -16.69 -23.26
N PRO A 6 5.54 -16.52 -24.61
CA PRO A 6 4.76 -15.41 -25.17
C PRO A 6 3.23 -15.59 -25.07
N THR A 7 2.71 -16.80 -24.84
CA THR A 7 1.25 -17.05 -24.86
C THR A 7 0.54 -16.81 -23.51
N LEU A 8 1.23 -16.94 -22.38
CA LEU A 8 0.69 -16.62 -21.05
C LEU A 8 0.85 -15.14 -20.66
N GLY A 9 1.75 -14.40 -21.32
CA GLY A 9 2.00 -12.99 -21.05
C GLY A 9 0.87 -12.06 -21.49
N ALA A 10 0.23 -12.34 -22.63
CA ALA A 10 -0.83 -11.47 -23.18
C ALA A 10 -2.12 -11.43 -22.32
N PRO A 11 -2.67 -12.57 -21.85
CA PRO A 11 -3.83 -12.55 -20.94
C PRO A 11 -3.52 -11.85 -19.61
N VAL A 12 -2.33 -12.09 -19.05
CA VAL A 12 -1.87 -11.44 -17.81
C VAL A 12 -1.68 -9.94 -18.01
N MET A 13 -1.18 -9.51 -19.17
CA MET A 13 -1.05 -8.10 -19.51
C MET A 13 -2.42 -7.44 -19.67
N ILE A 14 -3.36 -8.05 -20.41
CA ILE A 14 -4.71 -7.51 -20.61
C ILE A 14 -5.44 -7.41 -19.27
N GLY A 15 -5.34 -8.45 -18.43
CA GLY A 15 -5.88 -8.43 -17.07
C GLY A 15 -5.24 -7.33 -16.21
N GLY A 16 -3.91 -7.22 -16.24
CA GLY A 16 -3.16 -6.18 -15.53
C GLY A 16 -3.54 -4.77 -15.97
N LEU A 17 -3.61 -4.51 -17.28
CA LEU A 17 -4.04 -3.23 -17.85
C LEU A 17 -5.48 -2.89 -17.46
N ALA A 18 -6.39 -3.86 -17.56
CA ALA A 18 -7.79 -3.67 -17.18
C ALA A 18 -7.91 -3.34 -15.68
N ILE A 19 -7.22 -4.08 -14.81
CA ILE A 19 -7.20 -3.83 -13.37
C ILE A 19 -6.56 -2.46 -13.06
N GLY A 20 -5.44 -2.14 -13.70
CA GLY A 20 -4.72 -0.88 -13.51
C GLY A 20 -5.52 0.34 -13.96
N LEU A 21 -6.14 0.29 -15.14
CA LEU A 21 -7.03 1.35 -15.63
C LEU A 21 -8.29 1.46 -14.76
N PHE A 22 -8.85 0.34 -14.31
CA PHE A 22 -9.99 0.34 -13.40
C PHE A 22 -9.64 0.98 -12.06
N LEU A 23 -8.50 0.65 -11.47
CA LEU A 23 -7.99 1.29 -10.25
C LEU A 23 -7.71 2.78 -10.46
N CYS A 24 -7.15 3.14 -11.62
CA CYS A 24 -6.76 4.51 -11.94
C CYS A 24 -7.95 5.44 -12.16
N PHE A 25 -9.01 5.00 -12.83
CA PHE A 25 -10.16 5.85 -13.17
C PHE A 25 -11.43 5.56 -12.36
N TYR A 26 -11.62 4.33 -11.90
CA TYR A 26 -12.82 3.86 -11.20
C TYR A 26 -12.56 3.37 -9.77
N GLY A 27 -11.37 3.61 -9.22
CA GLY A 27 -11.01 3.24 -7.84
C GLY A 27 -12.00 3.76 -6.78
N SER A 28 -12.67 4.89 -7.04
CA SER A 28 -13.75 5.41 -6.19
C SER A 28 -14.97 4.48 -6.13
N LYS A 29 -15.34 3.81 -7.23
CA LYS A 29 -16.45 2.83 -7.25
C LYS A 29 -16.09 1.54 -6.53
N ALA A 30 -14.82 1.15 -6.58
CA ALA A 30 -14.29 -0.02 -5.89
C ALA A 30 -14.01 0.22 -4.40
N ARG A 31 -14.25 1.44 -3.90
CA ARG A 31 -14.00 1.85 -2.52
C ARG A 31 -14.61 0.89 -1.49
N LYS A 32 -15.80 0.34 -1.75
CA LYS A 32 -16.48 -0.61 -0.87
C LYS A 32 -15.67 -1.90 -0.61
N PHE A 33 -14.81 -2.30 -1.54
CA PHE A 33 -13.95 -3.48 -1.43
C PHE A 33 -12.51 -3.13 -1.04
N LEU A 34 -11.98 -2.02 -1.57
CA LEU A 34 -10.62 -1.59 -1.29
C LEU A 34 -10.44 -1.09 0.14
N MET A 35 -11.48 -0.49 0.74
CA MET A 35 -11.41 0.08 2.09
C MET A 35 -11.28 -1.00 3.18
N PRO A 36 -12.06 -2.10 3.17
CA PRO A 36 -11.83 -3.23 4.08
C PRO A 36 -10.50 -3.95 3.83
N LEU A 37 -10.06 -4.07 2.57
CA LEU A 37 -8.78 -4.70 2.25
C LEU A 37 -7.62 -3.88 2.84
N ARG A 38 -7.66 -2.55 2.66
CA ARG A 38 -6.65 -1.64 3.19
C ARG A 38 -6.62 -1.65 4.73
N SER A 39 -7.78 -1.68 5.38
CA SER A 39 -7.82 -1.74 6.84
C SER A 39 -7.21 -3.03 7.38
N VAL A 40 -7.48 -4.16 6.73
CA VAL A 40 -6.85 -5.45 7.06
C VAL A 40 -5.35 -5.38 6.90
N PHE A 41 -4.84 -4.93 5.75
CA PHE A 41 -3.40 -4.83 5.50
C PHE A 41 -2.71 -3.86 6.47
N SER A 42 -3.31 -2.71 6.73
CA SER A 42 -2.78 -1.72 7.67
C SER A 42 -2.71 -2.26 9.10
N GLY A 43 -3.80 -2.91 9.56
CA GLY A 43 -3.84 -3.54 10.88
C GLY A 43 -2.84 -4.68 11.03
N ALA A 44 -2.75 -5.53 10.02
CA ALA A 44 -1.85 -6.67 10.00
C ALA A 44 -0.37 -6.23 10.00
N LEU A 45 0.00 -5.25 9.18
CA LEU A 45 1.37 -4.71 9.13
C LEU A 45 1.77 -4.06 10.45
N ILE A 46 0.88 -3.26 11.05
CA ILE A 46 1.21 -2.55 12.30
C ILE A 46 1.30 -3.53 13.46
N SER A 47 0.37 -4.48 13.56
CA SER A 47 0.43 -5.51 14.60
C SER A 47 1.68 -6.37 14.47
N LEU A 48 2.03 -6.79 13.25
CA LEU A 48 3.25 -7.54 12.98
C LEU A 48 4.51 -6.76 13.36
N THR A 49 4.58 -5.48 12.99
CA THR A 49 5.70 -4.60 13.34
C THR A 49 5.83 -4.47 14.86
N LEU A 50 4.71 -4.35 15.57
CA LEU A 50 4.68 -4.26 17.03
C LEU A 50 5.15 -5.56 17.68
N ALA A 51 4.72 -6.73 17.18
CA ALA A 51 5.17 -8.03 17.66
C ALA A 51 6.66 -8.25 17.44
N LEU A 52 7.18 -7.86 16.26
CA LEU A 52 8.62 -7.91 15.96
C LEU A 52 9.43 -7.03 16.92
N LEU A 53 8.98 -5.80 17.17
CA LEU A 53 9.63 -4.87 18.11
C LEU A 53 9.56 -5.36 19.57
N ALA A 54 8.43 -5.92 19.99
CA ALA A 54 8.21 -6.37 21.36
C ALA A 54 9.05 -7.62 21.71
N ILE A 55 9.19 -8.54 20.75
CA ILE A 55 9.89 -9.82 20.97
C ILE A 55 11.39 -9.67 20.70
N ASN A 56 11.76 -9.07 19.56
CA ASN A 56 13.12 -9.08 19.04
C ASN A 56 13.61 -7.68 18.60
N GLY A 57 13.27 -6.63 19.36
CA GLY A 57 13.57 -5.23 18.98
C GLY A 57 15.04 -4.94 18.64
N LYS A 58 16.00 -5.55 19.35
CA LYS A 58 17.44 -5.39 19.02
C LYS A 58 17.81 -6.04 17.69
N ALA A 59 17.25 -7.22 17.41
CA ALA A 59 17.52 -7.96 16.19
C ALA A 59 16.86 -7.29 14.96
N VAL A 60 15.70 -6.67 15.14
CA VAL A 60 15.06 -5.82 14.13
C VAL A 60 15.98 -4.65 13.75
N LEU A 61 16.53 -3.95 14.74
CA LEU A 61 17.47 -2.84 14.50
C LEU A 61 18.73 -3.29 13.77
N SER A 62 19.29 -4.45 14.11
CA SER A 62 20.44 -5.00 13.40
C SER A 62 20.09 -5.45 11.98
N ALA A 63 18.92 -6.06 11.76
CA ALA A 63 18.45 -6.44 10.43
C ALA A 63 18.21 -5.21 9.54
N LEU A 64 17.65 -4.15 10.10
CA LEU A 64 17.51 -2.87 9.42
C LEU A 64 18.88 -2.21 9.12
N ALA A 65 19.94 -2.54 9.85
CA ALA A 65 21.29 -2.03 9.58
C ALA A 65 22.05 -2.82 8.51
N MET A 66 21.58 -4.02 8.12
CA MET A 66 22.23 -4.85 7.09
C MET A 66 22.08 -4.28 5.67
N ALA A 67 22.95 -4.71 4.76
CA ALA A 67 22.90 -4.30 3.35
C ALA A 67 21.57 -4.70 2.68
N ASP A 68 21.06 -5.90 2.99
CA ASP A 68 19.79 -6.43 2.50
C ASP A 68 18.73 -6.52 3.63
N PRO A 69 18.02 -5.41 3.93
CA PRO A 69 17.08 -5.35 5.05
C PRO A 69 15.89 -6.30 4.88
N PHE A 70 15.45 -6.57 3.64
CA PHE A 70 14.32 -7.46 3.37
C PHE A 70 14.63 -8.94 3.69
N SER A 71 15.80 -9.42 3.27
CA SER A 71 16.22 -10.80 3.58
C SER A 71 16.40 -10.97 5.10
N ALA A 72 17.09 -10.01 5.74
CA ALA A 72 17.32 -10.07 7.18
C ALA A 72 16.01 -9.99 8.00
N MET A 73 15.02 -9.20 7.55
CA MET A 73 13.69 -9.18 8.15
C MET A 73 12.93 -10.48 7.92
N TYR A 74 13.07 -11.11 6.75
CA TYR A 74 12.46 -12.40 6.44
C TYR A 74 13.04 -13.53 7.30
N ASP A 75 14.36 -13.54 7.47
CA ASP A 75 15.06 -14.52 8.33
C ASP A 75 14.63 -14.38 9.80
N LEU A 76 14.33 -13.14 10.25
CA LEU A 76 13.75 -12.89 11.58
C LEU A 76 12.31 -13.38 11.72
N LEU A 77 11.55 -13.32 10.64
CA LEU A 77 10.17 -13.80 10.59
C LEU A 77 10.10 -15.32 10.57
N TRP A 78 11.12 -15.97 10.01
CA TRP A 78 11.17 -17.40 9.79
C TRP A 78 12.47 -18.02 10.30
N ASP A 79 12.58 -18.17 11.62
CA ASP A 79 13.67 -18.96 12.20
C ASP A 79 13.34 -20.45 12.10
N ALA A 80 14.15 -21.19 11.34
CA ALA A 80 13.99 -22.63 11.16
C ALA A 80 14.22 -23.44 12.46
N LYS A 81 14.81 -22.81 13.50
CA LYS A 81 15.13 -23.47 14.77
C LYS A 81 14.06 -23.26 15.85
N ASP A 82 13.21 -22.25 15.70
CA ASP A 82 12.16 -21.93 16.67
C ASP A 82 10.83 -21.61 15.99
N TYR A 83 9.88 -22.55 16.08
CA TYR A 83 8.55 -22.42 15.50
C TYR A 83 7.62 -21.51 16.31
N THR A 84 7.97 -21.17 17.55
CA THR A 84 7.08 -20.38 18.43
C THR A 84 7.01 -18.92 17.97
N HIS A 85 8.13 -18.33 17.57
CA HIS A 85 8.18 -16.94 17.10
C HIS A 85 7.40 -16.70 15.78
N PRO A 86 7.59 -17.51 14.71
CA PRO A 86 6.77 -17.41 13.49
C PRO A 86 5.27 -17.56 13.76
N LEU A 87 4.87 -18.45 14.66
CA LEU A 87 3.46 -18.62 15.05
C LEU A 87 2.91 -17.36 15.73
N ILE A 88 3.66 -16.76 16.65
CA ILE A 88 3.25 -15.51 17.31
C ILE A 88 3.13 -14.38 16.28
N TYR A 89 4.06 -14.28 15.33
CA TYR A 89 3.99 -13.29 14.25
C TYR A 89 2.76 -13.51 13.35
N LEU A 90 2.44 -14.75 13.00
CA LEU A 90 1.27 -15.09 12.19
C LEU A 90 -0.06 -14.81 12.93
N ILE A 91 -0.11 -15.13 14.23
CA ILE A 91 -1.25 -14.81 15.09
C ILE A 91 -1.40 -13.29 15.22
N SER A 92 -0.30 -12.56 15.41
CA SER A 92 -0.34 -11.09 15.48
C SER A 92 -0.81 -10.49 14.16
N PHE A 93 -0.31 -10.98 13.03
CA PHE A 93 -0.73 -10.54 11.70
C PHE A 93 -2.23 -10.77 11.47
N SER A 94 -2.72 -11.99 11.76
CA SER A 94 -4.13 -12.34 11.57
C SER A 94 -5.06 -11.60 12.54
N THR A 95 -4.70 -11.50 13.82
CA THR A 95 -5.48 -10.76 14.82
C THR A 95 -5.53 -9.26 14.52
N GLY A 96 -4.40 -8.63 14.17
CA GLY A 96 -4.35 -7.22 13.79
C GLY A 96 -5.21 -6.91 12.56
N GLY A 97 -5.14 -7.77 11.53
CA GLY A 97 -5.96 -7.64 10.33
C GLY A 97 -7.46 -7.82 10.59
N LEU A 98 -7.84 -8.85 11.36
CA LEU A 98 -9.23 -9.11 11.73
C LEU A 98 -9.81 -7.99 12.60
N LEU A 99 -9.06 -7.52 13.58
CA LEU A 99 -9.50 -6.45 14.49
C LEU A 99 -9.79 -5.17 13.69
N MET A 100 -8.92 -4.78 12.77
CA MET A 100 -9.14 -3.63 11.89
C MET A 100 -10.26 -3.85 10.87
N PHE A 101 -10.47 -5.08 10.40
CA PHE A 101 -11.63 -5.41 9.58
C PHE A 101 -12.95 -5.19 10.33
N PHE A 102 -13.07 -5.72 11.55
CA PHE A 102 -14.26 -5.56 12.38
C PHE A 102 -14.49 -4.09 12.77
N LEU A 103 -13.41 -3.38 13.12
CA LEU A 103 -13.48 -1.95 13.41
C LEU A 103 -13.93 -1.16 12.18
N SER A 104 -13.42 -1.44 10.98
CA SER A 104 -13.81 -0.72 9.76
C SER A 104 -15.31 -0.81 9.42
N ARG A 105 -16.00 -1.84 9.93
CA ARG A 105 -17.46 -2.00 9.77
C ARG A 105 -18.28 -1.20 10.78
N LYS A 106 -17.71 -0.85 11.94
CA LYS A 106 -18.40 -0.03 12.95
C LYS A 106 -18.22 1.45 12.58
N GLN A 107 -19.29 2.08 12.09
CA GLN A 107 -19.34 3.50 11.68
C GLN A 107 -19.33 4.48 12.87
N GLN A 108 -18.44 4.29 13.85
CA GLN A 108 -18.22 5.30 14.90
C GLN A 108 -17.10 6.24 14.49
N ASP A 109 -17.28 7.55 14.73
CA ASP A 109 -16.33 8.59 14.35
C ASP A 109 -14.92 8.36 14.91
N SER A 110 -14.83 7.86 16.15
CA SER A 110 -13.56 7.52 16.80
C SER A 110 -12.80 6.39 16.09
N ILE A 111 -13.54 5.42 15.55
CA ILE A 111 -12.95 4.29 14.82
C ILE A 111 -12.48 4.76 13.44
N GLY A 112 -13.21 5.68 12.80
CA GLY A 112 -12.79 6.33 11.57
C GLY A 112 -11.49 7.12 11.73
N PHE A 113 -11.31 7.81 12.85
CA PHE A 113 -10.07 8.53 13.15
C PHE A 113 -8.88 7.58 13.36
N LEU A 114 -9.06 6.52 14.16
CA LEU A 114 -8.05 5.49 14.40
C LEU A 114 -7.60 4.84 13.07
N LEU A 115 -8.55 4.53 12.19
CA LEU A 115 -8.28 3.92 10.89
C LEU A 115 -7.45 4.84 9.99
N LYS A 116 -7.69 6.15 10.00
CA LYS A 116 -6.88 7.12 9.24
C LYS A 116 -5.42 7.15 9.72
N ILE A 117 -5.21 7.13 11.04
CA ILE A 117 -3.87 7.13 11.63
C ILE A 117 -3.15 5.82 11.32
N LEU A 118 -3.78 4.67 11.57
CA LEU A 118 -3.17 3.36 11.29
C LEU A 118 -2.87 3.21 9.79
N THR A 119 -3.76 3.66 8.91
CA THR A 119 -3.51 3.61 7.46
C THR A 119 -2.30 4.47 7.07
N GLY A 120 -2.20 5.69 7.61
CA GLY A 120 -1.05 6.56 7.36
C GLY A 120 0.26 6.00 7.92
N LEU A 121 0.22 5.43 9.13
CA LEU A 121 1.39 4.82 9.77
C LEU A 121 1.88 3.59 8.99
N SER A 122 0.95 2.73 8.54
CA SER A 122 1.27 1.54 7.73
C SER A 122 1.90 1.94 6.40
N MET A 123 1.37 2.97 5.73
CA MET A 123 1.95 3.47 4.48
C MET A 123 3.34 4.07 4.71
N GLY A 124 3.53 4.84 5.79
CA GLY A 124 4.85 5.36 6.14
C GLY A 124 5.86 4.26 6.47
N LEU A 125 5.43 3.17 7.13
CA LEU A 125 6.25 1.97 7.34
C LEU A 125 6.64 1.32 6.02
N ALA A 126 5.69 1.17 5.09
CA ALA A 126 5.97 0.59 3.77
C ALA A 126 6.98 1.45 2.98
N ILE A 127 6.80 2.77 2.97
CA ILE A 127 7.71 3.72 2.31
C ILE A 127 9.08 3.71 2.98
N PHE A 128 9.15 3.63 4.32
CA PHE A 128 10.41 3.52 5.04
C PHE A 128 11.19 2.26 4.64
N LEU A 129 10.53 1.10 4.58
CA LEU A 129 11.16 -0.14 4.16
C LEU A 129 11.66 -0.07 2.70
N LEU A 130 10.87 0.53 1.81
CA LEU A 130 11.27 0.74 0.41
C LEU A 130 12.48 1.69 0.31
N LEU A 131 12.45 2.82 1.01
CA LEU A 131 13.58 3.76 1.07
C LEU A 131 14.83 3.11 1.65
N ARG A 132 14.67 2.25 2.67
CA ARG A 132 15.78 1.56 3.29
C ARG A 132 16.48 0.57 2.35
N SER A 133 15.77 0.02 1.37
CA SER A 133 16.39 -0.79 0.32
C SER A 133 17.28 0.00 -0.64
N LEU A 134 17.12 1.33 -0.68
CA LEU A 134 17.80 2.20 -1.63
C LEU A 134 18.88 3.07 -0.97
N VAL A 135 18.69 3.39 0.32
CA VAL A 135 19.49 4.40 1.04
C VAL A 135 19.83 3.93 2.45
N ASN A 136 20.92 4.46 3.01
CA ASN A 136 21.35 4.22 4.39
C ASN A 136 20.28 4.61 5.41
N LEU A 137 20.28 3.90 6.54
CA LEU A 137 19.31 4.02 7.64
C LEU A 137 19.04 5.45 8.16
N PRO A 138 20.03 6.33 8.40
CA PRO A 138 19.74 7.69 8.90
C PRO A 138 19.01 8.54 7.85
N VAL A 139 19.36 8.37 6.58
CA VAL A 139 18.75 9.12 5.48
C VAL A 139 17.34 8.58 5.22
N SER A 140 17.14 7.26 5.23
CA SER A 140 15.82 6.66 5.07
C SER A 140 14.86 7.08 6.18
N LEU A 141 15.33 7.18 7.44
CA LEU A 141 14.53 7.67 8.57
C LEU A 141 14.10 9.13 8.40
N LEU A 142 15.00 10.02 7.99
CA LEU A 142 14.69 11.43 7.78
C LEU A 142 13.64 11.61 6.67
N PHE A 143 13.87 11.02 5.50
CA PHE A 143 12.93 11.12 4.39
C PHE A 143 11.59 10.44 4.72
N SER A 144 11.59 9.27 5.34
CA SER A 144 10.35 8.60 5.72
C SER A 144 9.56 9.39 6.77
N SER A 145 10.24 10.06 7.71
CA SER A 145 9.57 10.88 8.73
C SER A 145 8.87 12.08 8.10
N ILE A 146 9.54 12.78 7.17
CA ILE A 146 8.95 13.90 6.43
C ILE A 146 7.74 13.41 5.61
N ILE A 147 7.90 12.31 4.86
CA ILE A 147 6.82 11.76 4.03
C ILE A 147 5.65 11.28 4.91
N LEU A 148 5.92 10.62 6.03
CA LEU A 148 4.90 10.18 6.99
C LEU A 148 4.12 11.37 7.56
N PHE A 149 4.78 12.49 7.85
CA PHE A 149 4.09 13.71 8.28
C PHE A 149 3.11 14.21 7.19
N PHE A 150 3.55 14.26 5.93
CA PHE A 150 2.67 14.64 4.81
C PHE A 150 1.51 13.66 4.60
N ILE A 151 1.77 12.36 4.70
CA ILE A 151 0.74 11.31 4.56
C ILE A 151 -0.29 11.42 5.69
N LEU A 152 0.16 11.59 6.93
CA LEU A 152 -0.74 11.78 8.08
C LEU A 152 -1.57 13.06 7.92
N TYR A 153 -0.96 14.16 7.47
CA TYR A 153 -1.67 15.39 7.20
C TYR A 153 -2.78 15.20 6.15
N LEU A 154 -2.49 14.50 5.04
CA LEU A 154 -3.47 14.20 3.99
C LEU A 154 -4.56 13.23 4.47
N CYS A 155 -4.19 12.19 5.21
CA CYS A 155 -5.13 11.23 5.80
C CYS A 155 -6.13 11.90 6.75
N LEU A 156 -5.65 12.84 7.56
CA LEU A 156 -6.48 13.57 8.53
C LEU A 156 -7.37 14.63 7.86
N ARG A 157 -6.82 15.42 6.93
CA ARG A 157 -7.55 16.51 6.26
C ARG A 157 -8.60 16.01 5.27
N GLY A 158 -8.35 14.89 4.60
CA GLY A 158 -9.22 14.42 3.52
C GLY A 158 -8.95 12.98 3.12
N PHE A 159 -9.39 12.03 3.94
CA PHE A 159 -9.20 10.60 3.67
C PHE A 159 -9.73 10.16 2.31
N ASP A 160 -10.85 10.72 1.83
CA ASP A 160 -11.38 10.46 0.49
C ASP A 160 -10.39 10.81 -0.63
N TYR A 161 -9.70 11.95 -0.48
CA TYR A 161 -8.71 12.43 -1.44
C TYR A 161 -7.42 11.63 -1.38
N TYR A 162 -7.00 11.26 -0.17
CA TYR A 162 -5.86 10.36 0.02
C TYR A 162 -6.11 9.00 -0.64
N VAL A 163 -7.30 8.41 -0.42
CA VAL A 163 -7.70 7.13 -1.04
C VAL A 163 -7.69 7.23 -2.57
N ALA A 164 -8.21 8.35 -3.10
CA ALA A 164 -8.23 8.57 -4.54
C ALA A 164 -6.82 8.68 -5.14
N LEU A 165 -5.93 9.39 -4.46
CA LEU A 165 -4.53 9.55 -4.88
C LEU A 165 -3.78 8.21 -4.83
N GLU A 166 -3.94 7.42 -3.77
CA GLU A 166 -3.29 6.12 -3.63
C GLU A 166 -3.75 5.15 -4.73
N ASN A 167 -5.06 5.10 -5.01
CA ASN A 167 -5.60 4.24 -6.07
C ASN A 167 -5.16 4.70 -7.46
N ALA A 168 -5.13 6.02 -7.71
CA ALA A 168 -4.65 6.59 -8.96
C ALA A 168 -3.17 6.27 -9.20
N LEU A 169 -2.34 6.41 -8.16
CA LEU A 169 -0.91 6.13 -8.21
C LEU A 169 -0.63 4.63 -8.39
N ALA A 170 -1.30 3.76 -7.64
CA ALA A 170 -1.17 2.31 -7.79
C ALA A 170 -1.61 1.83 -9.18
N GLY A 171 -2.76 2.33 -9.67
CA GLY A 171 -3.24 2.03 -11.01
C GLY A 171 -2.30 2.55 -12.11
N ALA A 172 -1.81 3.79 -11.98
CA ALA A 172 -0.89 4.39 -12.92
C ALA A 172 0.46 3.65 -12.98
N LEU A 173 1.03 3.27 -11.83
CA LEU A 173 2.26 2.50 -11.77
C LEU A 173 2.08 1.11 -12.39
N LEU A 174 0.96 0.44 -12.12
CA LEU A 174 0.67 -0.88 -12.68
C LEU A 174 0.51 -0.82 -14.20
N VAL A 175 -0.27 0.13 -14.72
CA VAL A 175 -0.43 0.35 -16.17
C VAL A 175 0.92 0.68 -16.79
N SER A 176 1.66 1.63 -16.22
CA SER A 176 2.96 2.06 -16.76
C SER A 176 3.97 0.91 -16.75
N TYR A 177 4.00 0.10 -15.69
CA TYR A 177 4.86 -1.08 -15.61
C TYR A 177 4.51 -2.10 -16.69
N MET A 178 3.23 -2.41 -16.88
CA MET A 178 2.79 -3.38 -17.89
C MET A 178 3.09 -2.91 -19.31
N VAL A 179 2.82 -1.63 -19.61
CA VAL A 179 3.13 -1.04 -20.93
C VAL A 179 4.64 -1.07 -21.19
N THR A 180 5.43 -0.62 -20.21
CA THR A 180 6.89 -0.53 -20.34
C THR A 180 7.51 -1.91 -20.51
N ARG A 181 7.02 -2.91 -19.77
CA ARG A 181 7.55 -4.28 -19.86
C ARG A 181 7.15 -4.99 -21.13
N PHE A 182 5.93 -4.79 -21.64
CA PHE A 182 5.45 -5.46 -22.85
C PHE A 182 6.09 -4.89 -24.12
N TRP A 183 6.24 -3.57 -24.19
CA TRP A 183 6.84 -2.88 -25.34
C TRP A 183 8.34 -2.69 -25.21
N TYR A 184 8.97 -3.21 -24.15
CA TYR A 184 10.39 -3.01 -23.82
C TYR A 184 10.81 -1.53 -23.91
N LEU A 185 9.94 -0.64 -23.41
CA LEU A 185 10.17 0.80 -23.44
C LEU A 185 11.23 1.21 -22.41
N ASP A 186 11.86 2.35 -22.67
CA ASP A 186 12.88 2.92 -21.78
C ASP A 186 12.28 3.40 -20.46
N ILE A 187 13.09 3.45 -19.40
CA ILE A 187 12.64 3.77 -18.04
C ILE A 187 12.12 5.20 -17.92
N TRP A 188 12.55 6.11 -18.78
CA TRP A 188 12.02 7.47 -18.86
C TRP A 188 10.55 7.50 -19.28
N LEU A 189 10.17 6.64 -20.24
CA LEU A 189 8.78 6.52 -20.68
C LEU A 189 7.89 5.96 -19.57
N PHE A 190 8.42 5.05 -18.73
CA PHE A 190 7.71 4.58 -17.54
C PHE A 190 7.34 5.74 -16.62
N PHE A 191 8.30 6.61 -16.28
CA PHE A 191 8.05 7.74 -15.37
C PHE A 191 7.09 8.76 -15.98
N VAL A 192 7.22 9.06 -17.27
CA VAL A 192 6.30 9.99 -17.96
C VAL A 192 4.87 9.44 -17.96
N TRP A 193 4.69 8.16 -18.32
CA TRP A 193 3.37 7.51 -18.30
C TRP A 193 2.78 7.44 -16.89
N ALA A 194 3.58 7.06 -15.89
CA ALA A 194 3.14 6.96 -14.51
C ALA A 194 2.67 8.33 -13.99
N THR A 195 3.41 9.39 -14.31
CA THR A 195 3.07 10.75 -13.88
C THR A 195 1.78 11.23 -14.54
N LEU A 196 1.68 11.10 -15.87
CA LEU A 196 0.49 11.53 -16.62
C LEU A 196 -0.76 10.79 -16.15
N LEU A 197 -0.69 9.46 -16.02
CA LEU A 197 -1.81 8.64 -15.58
C LEU A 197 -2.20 8.93 -14.13
N THR A 198 -1.23 9.17 -13.25
CA THR A 198 -1.54 9.51 -11.85
C THR A 198 -2.32 10.83 -11.76
N VAL A 199 -1.88 11.85 -12.50
CA VAL A 199 -2.56 13.16 -12.53
C VAL A 199 -3.97 13.02 -13.10
N LEU A 200 -4.11 12.37 -14.27
CA LEU A 200 -5.40 12.16 -14.91
C LEU A 200 -6.35 11.31 -14.06
N GLY A 201 -5.85 10.23 -13.46
CA GLY A 201 -6.60 9.36 -12.56
C GLY A 201 -7.09 10.11 -11.31
N MET A 202 -6.22 10.91 -10.70
CA MET A 202 -6.58 11.72 -9.53
C MET A 202 -7.70 12.72 -9.88
N PHE A 203 -7.58 13.46 -10.98
CA PHE A 203 -8.63 14.39 -11.41
C PHE A 203 -9.96 13.67 -11.69
N SER A 204 -9.91 12.52 -12.36
CA SER A 204 -11.11 11.70 -12.65
C SER A 204 -11.81 11.24 -11.36
N GLN A 205 -11.04 10.70 -10.41
CA GLN A 205 -11.59 10.19 -9.15
C GLN A 205 -12.12 11.31 -8.26
N VAL A 206 -11.42 12.44 -8.18
CA VAL A 206 -11.90 13.62 -7.44
C VAL A 206 -13.19 14.16 -8.04
N ARG A 207 -13.31 14.22 -9.37
CA ARG A 207 -14.54 14.64 -10.06
C ARG A 207 -15.69 13.67 -9.79
N SER A 208 -15.42 12.37 -9.78
CA SER A 208 -16.43 11.34 -9.43
C SER A 208 -16.91 11.50 -7.99
N LEU A 209 -16.00 11.74 -7.04
CA LEU A 209 -16.34 11.93 -5.62
C LEU A 209 -17.17 13.20 -5.39
N LYS A 210 -16.88 14.29 -6.11
CA LYS A 210 -17.71 15.50 -6.07
C LYS A 210 -19.14 15.23 -6.58
N LYS A 211 -19.27 14.53 -7.71
CA LYS A 211 -20.58 14.14 -8.27
C LYS A 211 -21.37 13.20 -7.36
N GLU A 212 -20.72 12.30 -6.62
CA GLU A 212 -21.40 11.45 -5.63
C GLU A 212 -21.87 12.22 -4.40
N LYS A 213 -21.13 13.24 -3.94
CA LYS A 213 -21.56 14.13 -2.86
C LYS A 213 -22.67 15.10 -3.27
N GLU A 214 -22.76 15.43 -4.55
CA GLU A 214 -23.78 16.31 -5.12
C GLU A 214 -25.08 15.58 -5.50
N LYS A 215 -25.10 14.25 -5.56
CA LYS A 215 -26.36 13.51 -5.72
C LYS A 215 -27.17 13.66 -4.44
N PRO A 216 -28.32 14.35 -4.46
CA PRO A 216 -29.22 14.33 -3.32
C PRO A 216 -29.65 12.88 -3.11
N THR A 217 -29.75 12.47 -1.85
CA THR A 217 -30.57 11.36 -1.40
C THR A 217 -32.02 11.60 -1.83
N ASN A 218 -32.34 11.32 -3.10
CA ASN A 218 -33.70 11.05 -3.54
C ASN A 218 -33.94 9.56 -3.35
N ASN A 219 -34.30 9.20 -2.12
CA ASN A 219 -35.08 8.03 -1.72
C ASN A 219 -35.98 8.61 -0.61
N GLU A 220 -37.24 8.99 -0.82
CA GLU A 220 -38.39 8.10 -1.08
C GLU A 220 -38.31 6.78 -0.31
#